data_AF-A0A9E5X1H1-F1
#
_entry.id   AF-A0A9E5X1H1-F1
#
_cell.length_a   1.000
_cell.length_b   1.000
_cell.length_c   1.000
_cell.angle_alpha   90.00
_cell.angle_beta   90.00
_cell.angle_gamma   90.00
#
_symmetry.space_group_name_H-M   'P 1'
#
loop_
_entity.id
_entity.type
_entity.pdbx_description
1 polymer ?
#
loop_
_entity_poly.entity_id
_entity_poly.type
_entity_poly.pdbx_seq_one_letter_code
_entity_poly.pdbx_strand_id
1 'polypeptide(L)'
;MTFKIQISAVAAAAFLISGAYAGDMADACVAALEADGRDTSGCACLEEAVMADEALQEEFLALGEIADPAERYASASDAAKETMDKCTR
;
A
#
# COMPACT_ATOMS: atom_id res chain seq x y z
N MET A 1 -32.83 32.42 12.32
CA MET A 1 -32.18 32.35 11.00
C MET A 1 -30.72 32.73 11.18
N THR A 2 -29.78 31.83 10.87
CA THR A 2 -28.47 32.06 10.21
C THR A 2 -27.73 30.72 10.22
N PHE A 3 -27.93 29.89 9.18
CA PHE A 3 -27.09 28.72 8.92
C PHE A 3 -25.87 29.19 8.11
N LYS A 4 -24.67 29.09 8.69
CA LYS A 4 -23.41 29.25 7.98
C LYS A 4 -23.00 27.88 7.44
N ILE A 5 -23.26 27.65 6.15
CA ILE A 5 -22.73 26.52 5.40
C ILE A 5 -21.31 26.91 4.96
N GLN A 6 -20.32 26.25 5.53
CA GLN A 6 -18.92 26.34 5.10
C GLN A 6 -18.47 24.93 4.75
N ILE A 7 -18.24 24.71 3.44
CA ILE A 7 -17.11 24.01 2.81
C ILE A 7 -16.67 22.73 3.55
N SER A 8 -16.79 21.53 2.98
CA SER A 8 -15.71 21.01 2.15
C SER A 8 -16.16 19.78 1.36
N ALA A 9 -15.65 19.71 0.12
CA ALA A 9 -15.76 18.59 -0.79
C ALA A 9 -15.31 17.29 -0.10
N VAL A 10 -16.24 16.35 0.09
CA VAL A 10 -15.90 14.98 0.46
C VAL A 10 -15.90 14.16 -0.83
N ALA A 11 -14.68 13.98 -1.33
CA ALA A 11 -14.19 12.83 -2.10
C ALA A 11 -15.24 11.94 -2.77
N ALA A 12 -15.69 12.33 -3.95
CA ALA A 12 -16.36 11.43 -4.90
C ALA A 12 -15.35 10.94 -5.96
N ALA A 13 -14.24 10.33 -5.51
CA ALA A 13 -13.18 9.80 -6.39
C ALA A 13 -12.81 8.33 -6.09
N ALA A 14 -13.67 7.60 -5.38
CA ALA A 14 -13.34 6.26 -4.89
C ALA A 14 -13.66 5.09 -5.84
N PHE A 15 -13.91 5.32 -7.15
CA PHE A 15 -14.39 4.23 -8.03
C PHE A 15 -13.73 4.09 -9.40
N LEU A 16 -12.62 4.77 -9.67
CA LEU A 16 -11.92 4.67 -10.97
C LEU A 16 -10.40 4.40 -10.87
N ILE A 17 -9.84 4.23 -9.68
CA ILE A 17 -8.38 4.16 -9.48
C ILE A 17 -7.89 2.73 -9.20
N SER A 18 -8.79 1.78 -8.94
CA SER A 18 -8.47 0.41 -8.49
C SER A 18 -7.64 -0.41 -9.49
N GLY A 19 -7.61 -0.03 -10.76
CA GLY A 19 -6.77 -0.69 -11.78
C GLY A 19 -5.40 -0.07 -12.01
N ALA A 20 -5.17 1.17 -11.54
CA ALA A 20 -3.88 1.85 -11.67
C ALA A 20 -2.94 1.49 -10.50
N TYR A 21 -3.48 1.33 -9.29
CA TYR A 21 -2.69 1.07 -8.08
C TYR A 21 -1.96 -0.27 -8.04
N ALA A 22 -2.44 -1.28 -8.77
CA ALA A 22 -1.86 -2.62 -8.71
C ALA A 22 -0.42 -2.61 -9.29
N GLY A 23 -0.26 -2.19 -10.55
CA GLY A 23 1.05 -2.11 -11.19
C GLY A 23 1.99 -1.10 -10.52
N ASP A 24 1.46 0.03 -10.05
CA ASP A 24 2.25 1.04 -9.33
C ASP A 24 2.81 0.49 -8.00
N MET A 25 2.11 -0.45 -7.35
CA MET A 25 2.58 -1.06 -6.09
C MET A 25 3.69 -2.08 -6.33
N ALA A 26 3.59 -2.92 -7.36
CA ALA A 26 4.70 -3.80 -7.73
C ALA A 26 5.92 -3.01 -8.20
N ASP A 27 5.74 -1.95 -9.00
CA ASP A 27 6.85 -1.11 -9.44
C ASP A 27 7.52 -0.38 -8.27
N ALA A 28 6.75 0.11 -7.29
CA ALA A 28 7.29 0.70 -6.06
C ALA A 28 8.02 -0.33 -5.19
N CYS A 29 7.49 -1.56 -5.09
CA CYS A 29 8.16 -2.67 -4.41
C CYS A 29 9.49 -3.02 -5.10
N VAL A 30 9.49 -3.12 -6.43
CA VAL A 30 10.69 -3.41 -7.23
C VAL A 30 11.73 -2.33 -6.99
N ALA A 31 11.38 -1.05 -7.14
CA ALA A 31 12.32 0.06 -6.93
C ALA A 31 12.92 0.07 -5.51
N ALA A 32 12.12 -0.24 -4.49
CA ALA A 32 12.59 -0.34 -3.11
C ALA A 32 13.52 -1.54 -2.90
N LEU A 33 13.14 -2.72 -3.37
CA LEU A 33 13.96 -3.94 -3.21
C LEU A 33 15.24 -3.88 -4.06
N GLU A 34 15.22 -3.31 -5.26
CA GLU A 34 16.42 -3.06 -6.07
C GLU A 34 17.39 -2.10 -5.38
N ALA A 35 16.88 -1.02 -4.78
CA ALA A 35 17.70 -0.07 -4.02
C ALA A 35 18.41 -0.74 -2.82
N ASP A 36 17.74 -1.72 -2.21
CA ASP A 36 18.28 -2.51 -1.10
C ASP A 36 19.12 -3.72 -1.57
N GLY A 37 19.26 -3.94 -2.88
CA GLY A 37 19.98 -5.09 -3.45
C GLY A 37 19.31 -6.45 -3.17
N ARG A 38 17.99 -6.45 -2.98
CA ARG A 38 17.15 -7.61 -2.65
C ARG A 38 16.44 -8.18 -3.87
N ASP A 39 15.98 -9.42 -3.75
CA ASP A 39 15.22 -10.10 -4.80
C ASP A 39 13.85 -9.44 -5.02
N THR A 40 13.56 -9.09 -6.27
CA THR A 40 12.33 -8.43 -6.70
C THR A 40 11.26 -9.43 -7.18
N SER A 41 11.61 -10.72 -7.30
CA SER A 41 10.70 -11.78 -7.77
C SER A 41 9.43 -11.89 -6.93
N GLY A 42 9.50 -11.42 -5.69
CA GLY A 42 8.43 -11.34 -4.72
C GLY A 42 7.38 -10.25 -4.91
N CYS A 43 7.66 -9.21 -5.70
CA CYS A 43 6.79 -8.03 -5.75
C CYS A 43 5.43 -8.31 -6.40
N ALA A 44 5.38 -9.20 -7.40
CA ALA A 44 4.12 -9.64 -7.99
C ALA A 44 3.27 -10.46 -7.01
N CYS A 45 3.90 -11.32 -6.18
CA CYS A 45 3.22 -12.04 -5.09
C CYS A 45 2.63 -11.06 -4.08
N LEU A 46 3.39 -10.02 -3.72
CA LEU A 46 2.98 -9.03 -2.74
C LEU A 46 1.80 -8.21 -3.25
N GLU A 47 1.85 -7.75 -4.51
CA GLU A 47 0.75 -7.06 -5.18
C GLU A 47 -0.51 -7.92 -5.22
N GLU A 48 -0.42 -9.17 -5.70
CA GLU A 48 -1.58 -10.08 -5.76
C GLU A 48 -2.20 -10.32 -4.38
N ALA A 49 -1.38 -10.54 -3.35
CA ALA A 49 -1.85 -10.80 -2.00
C ALA A 49 -2.51 -9.58 -1.36
N VAL A 50 -1.96 -8.39 -1.57
CA VAL A 50 -2.55 -7.14 -1.07
C VAL A 50 -3.83 -6.82 -1.85
N MET A 51 -3.83 -6.92 -3.17
CA MET A 51 -5.02 -6.65 -4.00
C MET A 51 -6.17 -7.63 -3.76
N ALA A 52 -5.90 -8.82 -3.19
CA ALA A 52 -6.92 -9.80 -2.83
C ALA A 52 -7.65 -9.49 -1.50
N ASP A 53 -7.17 -8.54 -0.70
CA ASP A 53 -7.73 -8.19 0.60
C ASP A 53 -7.82 -6.66 0.78
N GLU A 54 -9.05 -6.13 0.84
CA GLU A 54 -9.29 -4.68 1.00
C GLU A 54 -8.65 -4.10 2.26
N ALA A 55 -8.57 -4.85 3.36
CA ALA A 55 -7.95 -4.39 4.59
C ALA A 55 -6.44 -4.25 4.43
N LEU A 56 -5.81 -5.17 3.70
CA LEU A 56 -4.39 -5.06 3.36
C LEU A 56 -4.12 -3.91 2.39
N GLN A 57 -5.01 -3.61 1.45
CA GLN A 57 -4.84 -2.46 0.54
C GLN A 57 -4.79 -1.13 1.31
N GLU A 58 -5.76 -0.91 2.21
CA GLU A 58 -5.80 0.30 3.03
C GLU A 58 -4.57 0.39 3.95
N GLU A 59 -4.16 -0.74 4.53
CA GLU A 59 -3.00 -0.79 5.40
C GLU A 59 -1.70 -0.49 4.64
N PHE A 60 -1.47 -1.14 3.48
CA PHE A 60 -0.28 -0.91 2.67
C PHE A 60 -0.21 0.51 2.11
N LEU A 61 -1.35 1.14 1.85
CA LEU A 61 -1.41 2.56 1.50
C LEU A 61 -0.87 3.44 2.65
N ALA A 62 -1.30 3.17 3.89
CA ALA A 62 -0.83 3.91 5.07
C ALA A 62 0.66 3.61 5.38
N LEU A 63 1.09 2.37 5.21
CA LEU A 63 2.50 1.96 5.39
C LEU A 63 3.42 2.60 4.34
N GLY A 64 2.91 2.90 3.14
CA GLY A 64 3.64 3.61 2.09
C GLY A 64 4.11 5.02 2.49
N GLU A 65 3.49 5.64 3.50
CA GLU A 65 3.91 6.94 4.02
C GLU A 65 5.16 6.87 4.91
N ILE A 66 5.50 5.68 5.40
CA ILE A 66 6.69 5.45 6.23
C ILE A 66 7.88 5.21 5.30
N ALA A 67 8.87 6.10 5.35
CA ALA A 67 10.03 6.03 4.46
C ALA A 67 11.00 4.88 4.82
N ASP A 68 11.25 4.67 6.11
CA ASP A 68 12.19 3.64 6.58
C ASP A 68 11.59 2.23 6.45
N PRO A 69 12.24 1.29 5.74
CA PRO A 69 11.71 -0.05 5.53
C PRO A 69 11.54 -0.86 6.82
N ALA A 70 12.43 -0.68 7.81
CA ALA A 70 12.36 -1.42 9.06
C ALA A 70 11.24 -0.89 9.96
N GLU A 71 11.04 0.43 10.00
CA GLU A 71 9.92 1.09 10.66
C GLU A 71 8.58 0.72 9.99
N ARG A 72 8.55 0.69 8.65
CA ARG A 72 7.39 0.25 7.88
C ARG A 72 6.99 -1.18 8.25
N TYR A 73 7.97 -2.09 8.23
CA TYR A 73 7.74 -3.48 8.63
C TYR A 73 7.33 -3.58 10.10
N ALA A 74 7.94 -2.83 11.02
CA ALA A 74 7.59 -2.87 12.44
C ALA A 74 6.16 -2.39 12.72
N SER A 75 5.72 -1.36 11.99
CA SER A 75 4.40 -0.72 12.11
C SER A 75 3.29 -1.50 11.42
N ALA A 76 3.62 -2.42 10.52
CA ALA A 76 2.67 -3.30 9.87
C ALA A 76 1.99 -4.25 10.88
N SER A 77 0.74 -4.58 10.60
CA SER A 77 -0.03 -5.61 11.28
C SER A 77 0.60 -6.98 11.09
N ASP A 78 0.20 -7.95 11.90
CA ASP A 78 0.72 -9.31 11.79
C ASP A 78 0.39 -9.94 10.42
N ALA A 79 -0.79 -9.64 9.84
CA ALA A 79 -1.20 -10.13 8.53
C ALA A 79 -0.38 -9.48 7.39
N ALA A 80 -0.11 -8.17 7.49
CA ALA A 80 0.72 -7.48 6.52
C ALA A 80 2.18 -7.97 6.58
N LYS A 81 2.72 -8.19 7.79
CA LYS A 81 4.05 -8.80 7.99
C LYS A 81 4.14 -10.19 7.40
N GLU A 82 3.16 -11.05 7.66
CA GLU A 82 3.10 -12.40 7.08
C GLU A 82 3.10 -12.34 5.55
N THR A 83 2.36 -11.41 4.97
CA THR A 83 2.30 -11.22 3.51
C THR A 83 3.64 -10.71 2.94
N MET A 84 4.25 -9.72 3.60
CA MET A 84 5.58 -9.21 3.24
C MET A 84 6.64 -10.31 3.30
N ASP A 85 6.66 -11.10 4.38
CA ASP A 85 7.63 -12.19 4.57
C ASP A 85 7.38 -13.32 3.56
N LYS A 86 6.13 -13.71 3.32
CA LYS A 86 5.78 -14.76 2.35
C LYS A 86 6.25 -14.42 0.93
N CYS A 87 6.18 -13.16 0.55
CA CYS A 87 6.46 -12.74 -0.81
C CYS A 87 7.90 -12.23 -1.01
N THR A 88 8.54 -11.58 -0.02
CA THR A 88 9.81 -10.84 -0.22
C THR A 88 11.02 -11.35 0.59
N ARG A 89 10.88 -12.44 1.36
CA ARG A 89 11.98 -13.07 2.12
C ARG A 89 12.41 -14.42 1.58
#